data_AF-A0A5Q4ESU1-F1
#
_entry.id   AF-A0A5Q4ESU1-F1
#
_cell.length_a   1.000
_cell.length_b   1.000
_cell.length_c   1.000
_cell.angle_alpha   90.00
_cell.angle_beta   90.00
_cell.angle_gamma   90.00
#
_symmetry.space_group_name_H-M   'P 1'
#
loop_
_entity.id
_entity.type
_entity.pdbx_description
1 polymer ?
#
loop_
_entity_poly.entity_id
_entity_poly.type
_entity_poly.pdbx_seq_one_letter_code
_entity_poly.pdbx_strand_id
1 'polypeptide(L)'
;MKNLFGFGTAAALGLLACVGASSLPGATSTMTLDQDASSEELPEFMRNMVAVCYAEGAPSDVVEAVETGLYGLGQRFFTTGRWPGSVGEPVNLTYSFPPDGLNIPASGGIPGEVSEPNVIHDRLNTIFASQGGEVFWKDLFRQTFDAWSAVTGNTYTEVPDDGASWGAAPGSPDRGDIRIAMKGIDGFGGVLAYNFFPSGGGNMVLDRAENWGASAANFRFLRNTVMHEHGHGLGLLHSCPGSGQTGGNTRLMQPTIATNFDGPQQDDIRGAHSLYGDALSPINSIATALDLNDLGLTVNVPFVINNTLSLRNFNDTDNFRVDAPPSSRLSVTVTPIGTTYLNGPQNSNGTCSAGTPLDALRQQDLRIQILSPSGSVITTVDQNGLGEPEMLESFNLGVEGVYTVRIGSSNSDGNVQRYNLSITLEPDGVLGDLNGDNCVGSADLSILLGSWGPCPAPPNACIADLTGNGSVGSADLSTLLGNWGGECN
;
A
#
# COMPACT_ATOMS: atom_id res chain seq x y z
N MET A 1 -3.48 -36.66 52.15
CA MET A 1 -2.14 -36.74 52.78
C MET A 1 -1.16 -36.29 51.70
N LYS A 2 -0.40 -35.18 51.86
CA LYS A 2 1.04 -35.15 52.24
C LYS A 2 1.86 -36.21 51.46
N ASN A 3 2.96 -35.98 50.72
CA ASN A 3 4.04 -34.96 50.66
C ASN A 3 4.84 -35.19 49.32
N LEU A 4 5.77 -34.38 48.78
CA LEU A 4 6.19 -32.95 48.84
C LEU A 4 7.21 -32.70 47.67
N PHE A 5 7.58 -31.44 47.37
CA PHE A 5 8.61 -30.99 46.37
C PHE A 5 8.26 -31.20 44.87
N GLY A 6 8.70 -30.39 43.90
CA GLY A 6 9.56 -29.19 43.95
C GLY A 6 10.54 -29.20 42.77
N PHE A 7 10.25 -28.44 41.69
CA PHE A 7 11.11 -28.38 40.50
C PHE A 7 12.00 -27.13 40.51
N GLY A 8 13.31 -27.35 40.40
CA GLY A 8 14.30 -26.31 40.23
C GLY A 8 14.61 -26.04 38.75
N THR A 9 15.36 -24.97 38.54
CA THR A 9 15.91 -24.51 37.26
C THR A 9 16.72 -25.59 36.52
N ALA A 10 16.54 -25.69 35.20
CA ALA A 10 17.52 -26.26 34.29
C ALA A 10 17.54 -25.44 32.99
N ALA A 11 18.68 -24.82 32.68
CA ALA A 11 18.95 -24.16 31.42
C ALA A 11 19.65 -25.14 30.44
N ALA A 12 19.74 -24.73 29.18
CA ALA A 12 20.46 -25.36 28.06
C ALA A 12 19.86 -26.65 27.46
N LEU A 13 19.43 -26.56 26.20
CA LEU A 13 20.12 -27.17 25.05
C LEU A 13 19.53 -26.60 23.74
N GLY A 14 20.35 -26.42 22.69
CA GLY A 14 19.84 -25.87 21.42
C GLY A 14 20.80 -25.75 20.24
N LEU A 15 22.01 -26.35 20.27
CA LEU A 15 22.93 -26.32 19.14
C LEU A 15 23.53 -27.71 18.88
N LEU A 16 22.92 -28.49 17.98
CA LEU A 16 23.57 -29.57 17.22
C LEU A 16 22.61 -30.14 16.16
N ALA A 17 23.00 -30.16 14.89
CA ALA A 17 23.33 -31.40 14.15
C ALA A 17 23.26 -31.24 12.60
N CYS A 18 24.42 -31.21 11.95
CA CYS A 18 24.57 -31.76 10.60
C CYS A 18 25.11 -33.19 10.69
N VAL A 19 24.25 -34.21 10.62
CA VAL A 19 24.62 -35.58 10.19
C VAL A 19 23.42 -36.19 9.47
N GLY A 20 23.60 -36.63 8.22
CA GLY A 20 22.50 -37.21 7.44
C GLY A 20 22.23 -38.68 7.79
N ALA A 21 20.96 -39.06 7.88
CA ALA A 21 20.49 -40.43 7.66
C ALA A 21 19.01 -40.46 7.26
N SER A 22 18.72 -41.36 6.32
CA SER A 22 17.42 -41.76 5.78
C SER A 22 16.26 -41.98 6.77
N SER A 23 15.07 -41.57 6.32
CA SER A 23 13.73 -42.19 6.56
C SER A 23 13.22 -42.35 8.00
N LEU A 24 12.12 -41.65 8.32
CA LEU A 24 10.82 -42.22 8.73
C LEU A 24 9.74 -41.09 8.69
N PRO A 25 8.43 -41.40 8.49
CA PRO A 25 7.43 -40.40 8.09
C PRO A 25 6.51 -39.91 9.21
N GLY A 26 5.90 -38.75 9.01
CA GLY A 26 4.57 -38.43 9.55
C GLY A 26 4.50 -37.53 10.79
N ALA A 27 4.73 -36.23 10.62
CA ALA A 27 4.28 -35.19 11.56
C ALA A 27 4.13 -33.83 10.85
N THR A 28 3.09 -33.67 10.02
CA THR A 28 2.69 -32.35 9.49
C THR A 28 1.94 -31.56 10.56
N SER A 29 2.67 -30.85 11.41
CA SER A 29 2.09 -29.83 12.30
C SER A 29 2.09 -28.49 11.59
N THR A 30 1.02 -28.19 10.85
CA THR A 30 0.72 -26.83 10.41
C THR A 30 0.28 -26.01 11.62
N MET A 31 1.12 -25.08 12.10
CA MET A 31 0.67 -24.05 13.02
C MET A 31 -0.17 -23.04 12.24
N THR A 32 -1.48 -23.05 12.44
CA THR A 32 -2.36 -21.97 12.03
C THR A 32 -2.11 -20.79 12.95
N LEU A 33 -1.63 -19.66 12.41
CA LEU A 33 -1.54 -18.41 13.17
C LEU A 33 -2.92 -17.75 13.19
N ASP A 34 -3.50 -17.60 14.38
CA ASP A 34 -4.70 -16.78 14.57
C ASP A 34 -4.35 -15.30 14.39
N GLN A 35 -5.16 -14.58 13.60
CA GLN A 35 -4.89 -13.18 13.25
C GLN A 35 -5.21 -12.18 14.39
N ASP A 36 -5.81 -12.65 15.49
CA ASP A 36 -6.27 -11.83 16.64
C ASP A 36 -5.41 -12.01 17.92
N ALA A 37 -4.26 -12.69 17.85
CA ALA A 37 -3.42 -12.92 19.03
C ALA A 37 -2.79 -11.62 19.55
N SER A 38 -3.24 -11.14 20.72
CA SER A 38 -2.64 -10.01 21.42
C SER A 38 -1.16 -10.25 21.74
N SER A 39 -0.35 -9.18 21.78
CA SER A 39 1.12 -9.24 21.87
C SER A 39 1.68 -9.96 23.12
N GLU A 40 0.86 -10.24 24.12
CA GLU A 40 1.28 -10.94 25.34
C GLU A 40 1.39 -12.47 25.19
N GLU A 41 0.74 -13.10 24.19
CA GLU A 41 0.72 -14.58 24.06
C GLU A 41 1.66 -15.17 22.98
N LEU A 42 2.39 -14.35 22.22
CA LEU A 42 3.35 -14.86 21.25
C LEU A 42 4.57 -15.52 21.94
N PRO A 43 5.03 -16.71 21.51
CA PRO A 43 6.25 -17.34 22.03
C PRO A 43 7.46 -16.40 21.95
N GLU A 44 8.38 -16.49 22.92
CA GLU A 44 9.55 -15.59 23.03
C GLU A 44 10.40 -15.54 21.74
N PHE A 45 10.48 -16.66 21.01
CA PHE A 45 11.09 -16.76 19.69
C PHE A 45 10.47 -15.81 18.64
N MET A 46 9.14 -15.64 18.63
CA MET A 46 8.42 -14.74 17.70
C MET A 46 8.58 -13.26 18.05
N ARG A 47 9.03 -12.93 19.27
CA ARG A 47 9.30 -11.54 19.70
C ARG A 47 10.71 -11.08 19.31
N ASN A 48 11.66 -12.02 19.23
CA ASN A 48 13.05 -11.76 18.87
C ASN A 48 13.33 -11.95 17.37
N MET A 49 12.28 -12.15 16.57
CA MET A 49 12.40 -12.45 15.15
C MET A 49 12.70 -11.18 14.35
N VAL A 50 13.80 -11.21 13.59
CA VAL A 50 14.29 -10.11 12.75
C VAL A 50 14.42 -10.58 11.30
N ALA A 51 14.23 -9.66 10.35
CA ALA A 51 14.69 -9.82 8.97
C ALA A 51 15.76 -8.77 8.66
N VAL A 52 16.53 -8.98 7.59
CA VAL A 52 17.91 -8.53 7.47
C VAL A 52 18.24 -8.12 6.03
N CYS A 53 18.61 -6.86 5.79
CA CYS A 53 19.10 -6.42 4.49
C CYS A 53 20.58 -6.77 4.28
N TYR A 54 20.90 -7.40 3.16
CA TYR A 54 22.26 -7.86 2.83
C TYR A 54 22.93 -6.98 1.76
N ALA A 55 24.25 -6.83 1.88
CA ALA A 55 25.09 -6.23 0.85
C ALA A 55 25.15 -7.09 -0.42
N GLU A 56 25.47 -6.47 -1.56
CA GLU A 56 25.76 -7.23 -2.78
C GLU A 56 26.99 -8.13 -2.56
N GLY A 57 26.81 -9.45 -2.74
CA GLY A 57 27.87 -10.44 -2.52
C GLY A 57 28.04 -10.91 -1.07
N ALA A 58 27.06 -10.68 -0.18
CA ALA A 58 27.06 -11.22 1.18
C ALA A 58 27.28 -12.75 1.23
N PRO A 59 28.01 -13.29 2.22
CA PRO A 59 28.29 -14.73 2.31
C PRO A 59 27.03 -15.58 2.49
N SER A 60 26.85 -16.61 1.65
CA SER A 60 25.62 -17.40 1.63
C SER A 60 25.34 -18.18 2.92
N ASP A 61 26.39 -18.51 3.68
CA ASP A 61 26.31 -19.17 4.99
C ASP A 61 25.78 -18.24 6.09
N VAL A 62 26.07 -16.94 6.01
CA VAL A 62 25.45 -15.93 6.90
C VAL A 62 23.97 -15.79 6.58
N VAL A 63 23.61 -15.66 5.30
CA VAL A 63 22.21 -15.57 4.85
C VAL A 63 21.42 -16.85 5.22
N GLU A 64 22.01 -18.04 5.01
CA GLU A 64 21.38 -19.33 5.35
C GLU A 64 21.06 -19.45 6.84
N ALA A 65 21.97 -19.02 7.71
CA ALA A 65 21.79 -19.13 9.15
C ALA A 65 20.64 -18.23 9.67
N VAL A 66 20.50 -17.03 9.13
CA VAL A 66 19.39 -16.11 9.46
C VAL A 66 18.06 -16.66 8.97
N GLU A 67 17.95 -17.01 7.68
CA GLU A 67 16.68 -17.48 7.09
C GLU A 67 16.19 -18.82 7.66
N THR A 68 17.11 -19.66 8.16
CA THR A 68 16.74 -20.90 8.88
C THR A 68 15.92 -20.60 10.14
N GLY A 69 16.12 -19.44 10.76
CA GLY A 69 15.29 -18.95 11.89
C GLY A 69 13.93 -18.39 11.47
N LEU A 70 13.80 -17.87 10.24
CA LEU A 70 12.54 -17.33 9.70
C LEU A 70 11.65 -18.42 9.07
N TYR A 71 12.21 -19.61 8.80
CA TYR A 71 11.53 -20.65 8.05
C TYR A 71 10.36 -21.31 8.80
N GLY A 72 9.16 -21.12 8.26
CA GLY A 72 7.89 -21.52 8.85
C GLY A 72 6.79 -20.48 8.61
N LEU A 73 7.19 -19.23 8.37
CA LEU A 73 6.32 -18.13 7.97
C LEU A 73 6.22 -18.07 6.45
N GLY A 74 5.22 -18.75 5.90
CA GLY A 74 4.75 -18.47 4.55
C GLY A 74 3.33 -17.91 4.60
N GLN A 75 3.01 -16.99 3.70
CA GLN A 75 1.77 -16.85 2.91
C GLN A 75 1.96 -15.68 1.91
N ARG A 76 0.98 -15.46 1.02
CA ARG A 76 1.11 -14.61 -0.18
C ARG A 76 1.35 -13.14 0.14
N PHE A 77 1.99 -12.43 -0.79
CA PHE A 77 2.71 -11.15 -0.58
C PHE A 77 3.92 -11.22 0.35
N PHE A 78 4.17 -12.38 0.97
CA PHE A 78 5.23 -12.57 1.96
C PHE A 78 5.05 -11.55 3.09
N THR A 79 4.01 -11.73 3.89
CA THR A 79 3.68 -10.83 5.02
C THR A 79 3.58 -11.58 6.34
N THR A 80 3.88 -10.89 7.44
CA THR A 80 3.66 -11.33 8.82
C THR A 80 2.44 -10.60 9.42
N GLY A 81 2.32 -10.57 10.76
CA GLY A 81 1.37 -9.68 11.42
C GLY A 81 1.69 -8.20 11.19
N ARG A 82 0.65 -7.35 11.15
CA ARG A 82 0.73 -5.88 11.14
C ARG A 82 0.78 -5.32 12.57
N TRP A 83 1.01 -4.00 12.69
CA TRP A 83 0.76 -3.27 13.94
C TRP A 83 -0.71 -3.39 14.40
N PRO A 84 -1.07 -3.11 15.67
CA PRO A 84 -2.47 -3.15 16.11
C PRO A 84 -3.40 -2.25 15.28
N GLY A 85 -4.66 -2.67 15.12
CA GLY A 85 -5.69 -1.97 14.32
C GLY A 85 -6.29 -2.83 13.21
N SER A 86 -7.19 -2.26 12.41
CA SER A 86 -7.90 -2.96 11.34
C SER A 86 -6.98 -3.28 10.15
N VAL A 87 -7.16 -4.46 9.54
CA VAL A 87 -6.43 -4.82 8.32
C VAL A 87 -6.96 -4.00 7.14
N GLY A 88 -6.06 -3.30 6.45
CA GLY A 88 -6.40 -2.39 5.35
C GLY A 88 -6.70 -0.96 5.76
N GLU A 89 -6.47 -0.60 7.02
CA GLU A 89 -6.54 0.79 7.48
C GLU A 89 -5.13 1.28 7.88
N PRO A 90 -4.82 2.57 7.69
CA PRO A 90 -3.52 3.11 8.07
C PRO A 90 -3.23 2.99 9.58
N VAL A 91 -1.95 3.08 9.93
CA VAL A 91 -1.48 3.16 11.32
C VAL A 91 -0.70 4.45 11.56
N ASN A 92 -0.89 5.03 12.75
CA ASN A 92 -0.09 6.15 13.24
C ASN A 92 1.01 5.58 14.13
N LEU A 93 2.26 5.83 13.76
CA LEU A 93 3.45 5.34 14.45
C LEU A 93 4.34 6.49 14.89
N THR A 94 4.93 6.36 16.07
CA THR A 94 6.01 7.22 16.53
C THR A 94 7.35 6.53 16.34
N TYR A 95 8.41 7.29 16.07
CA TYR A 95 9.77 6.75 16.00
C TYR A 95 10.76 7.63 16.75
N SER A 96 11.83 7.01 17.26
CA SER A 96 12.85 7.71 18.05
C SER A 96 14.25 7.12 17.82
N PHE A 97 15.26 7.93 18.15
CA PHE A 97 16.67 7.56 18.07
C PHE A 97 17.25 7.51 19.49
N PRO A 98 17.47 6.32 20.07
CA PRO A 98 17.97 6.21 21.43
C PRO A 98 19.29 6.93 21.65
N PRO A 99 19.59 7.36 22.88
CA PRO A 99 20.89 7.94 23.18
C PRO A 99 22.02 6.94 22.92
N ASP A 100 23.18 7.47 22.56
CA ASP A 100 24.38 6.65 22.43
C ASP A 100 24.81 6.09 23.78
N GLY A 101 25.48 4.94 23.76
CA GLY A 101 25.81 4.17 24.96
C GLY A 101 24.68 3.26 25.47
N LEU A 102 23.45 3.39 24.96
CA LEU A 102 22.39 2.41 25.25
C LEU A 102 22.84 1.01 24.77
N ASN A 103 22.84 0.03 25.66
CA ASN A 103 23.26 -1.33 25.30
C ASN A 103 22.20 -2.02 24.43
N ILE A 104 22.57 -2.31 23.18
CA ILE A 104 21.77 -3.10 22.25
C ILE A 104 22.24 -4.56 22.35
N PRO A 105 21.37 -5.53 22.67
CA PRO A 105 21.71 -6.95 22.66
C PRO A 105 21.98 -7.44 21.22
N ALA A 106 22.62 -8.60 21.10
CA ALA A 106 22.57 -9.33 19.83
C ALA A 106 21.11 -9.75 19.55
N SER A 107 20.69 -9.71 18.29
CA SER A 107 19.37 -10.17 17.83
C SER A 107 19.10 -11.64 18.19
N GLY A 108 20.15 -12.46 18.21
CA GLY A 108 20.06 -13.91 18.31
C GLY A 108 19.78 -14.61 16.97
N GLY A 109 19.47 -13.86 15.90
CA GLY A 109 19.30 -14.37 14.55
C GLY A 109 20.57 -14.30 13.69
N ILE A 110 21.47 -13.34 13.96
CA ILE A 110 22.67 -13.11 13.14
C ILE A 110 23.89 -13.82 13.75
N PRO A 111 24.58 -14.73 13.02
CA PRO A 111 25.76 -15.43 13.52
C PRO A 111 26.93 -14.50 13.86
N GLY A 112 27.52 -14.68 15.03
CA GLY A 112 28.70 -13.92 15.46
C GLY A 112 28.40 -12.51 15.99
N GLU A 113 27.16 -12.05 15.86
CA GLU A 113 26.71 -10.77 16.40
C GLU A 113 26.84 -10.73 17.94
N VAL A 114 27.31 -9.60 18.47
CA VAL A 114 27.46 -9.37 19.91
C VAL A 114 26.65 -8.17 20.40
N SER A 115 26.44 -8.12 21.71
CA SER A 115 25.86 -6.96 22.38
C SER A 115 26.86 -5.80 22.40
N GLU A 116 26.43 -4.63 21.97
CA GLU A 116 27.26 -3.43 21.88
C GLU A 116 26.45 -2.16 22.20
N PRO A 117 27.12 -1.05 22.60
CA PRO A 117 26.46 0.24 22.74
C PRO A 117 25.98 0.79 21.40
N ASN A 118 24.81 1.42 21.42
CA ASN A 118 24.34 2.29 20.35
C ASN A 118 25.32 3.45 20.11
N VAL A 119 25.55 3.80 18.85
CA VAL A 119 26.43 4.89 18.40
C VAL A 119 25.83 5.73 17.28
N ILE A 120 24.50 5.69 17.09
CA ILE A 120 23.84 6.30 15.93
C ILE A 120 24.06 7.82 15.85
N HIS A 121 24.03 8.53 16.99
CA HIS A 121 24.20 9.99 16.99
C HIS A 121 25.63 10.37 16.67
N ASP A 122 26.62 9.88 17.43
CA ASP A 122 28.05 10.13 17.22
C ASP A 122 28.49 9.73 15.79
N ARG A 123 28.05 8.56 15.31
CA ARG A 123 28.44 8.04 13.99
C ARG A 123 27.84 8.88 12.87
N LEU A 124 26.54 9.13 12.88
CA LEU A 124 25.90 9.89 11.80
C LEU A 124 26.23 11.39 11.88
N ASN A 125 26.38 11.97 13.08
CA ASN A 125 26.87 13.34 13.24
C ASN A 125 28.30 13.50 12.68
N THR A 126 29.15 12.48 12.82
CA THR A 126 30.50 12.48 12.21
C THR A 126 30.44 12.38 10.69
N ILE A 127 29.62 11.47 10.14
CA ILE A 127 29.48 11.27 8.69
C ILE A 127 28.92 12.52 8.00
N PHE A 128 27.89 13.13 8.61
CA PHE A 128 27.14 14.25 8.03
C PHE A 128 27.54 15.62 8.60
N ALA A 129 28.69 15.72 9.26
CA ALA A 129 29.19 16.95 9.89
C ALA A 129 29.23 18.15 8.91
N SER A 130 29.64 17.91 7.65
CA SER A 130 29.69 18.94 6.60
C SER A 130 28.32 19.36 6.03
N GLN A 131 27.25 18.63 6.36
CA GLN A 131 25.88 18.84 5.87
C GLN A 131 24.95 19.40 6.96
N GLY A 132 25.43 19.56 8.20
CA GLY A 132 24.64 20.04 9.35
C GLY A 132 24.44 19.00 10.46
N GLY A 133 25.06 17.83 10.37
CA GLY A 133 24.99 16.80 11.42
C GLY A 133 23.58 16.28 11.63
N GLU A 134 23.10 16.35 12.87
CA GLU A 134 21.88 15.66 13.33
C GLU A 134 20.63 16.00 12.52
N VAL A 135 20.42 17.29 12.26
CA VAL A 135 19.27 17.78 11.49
C VAL A 135 19.25 17.20 10.08
N PHE A 136 20.42 17.03 9.46
CA PHE A 136 20.54 16.56 8.09
C PHE A 136 20.30 15.05 7.97
N TRP A 137 20.93 14.24 8.82
CA TRP A 137 20.72 12.79 8.72
C TRP A 137 19.31 12.40 9.16
N LYS A 138 18.72 13.07 10.16
CA LYS A 138 17.31 12.86 10.53
C LYS A 138 16.35 13.21 9.40
N ASP A 139 16.67 14.20 8.57
CA ASP A 139 15.89 14.51 7.37
C ASP A 139 15.92 13.37 6.34
N LEU A 140 17.07 12.71 6.16
CA LEU A 140 17.15 11.50 5.31
C LEU A 140 16.27 10.36 5.84
N PHE A 141 16.16 10.18 7.16
CA PHE A 141 15.23 9.22 7.76
C PHE A 141 13.76 9.65 7.57
N ARG A 142 13.40 10.94 7.74
CA ARG A 142 12.04 11.44 7.42
C ARG A 142 11.65 11.10 5.98
N GLN A 143 12.53 11.36 5.01
CA GLN A 143 12.30 11.01 3.61
C GLN A 143 12.00 9.50 3.38
N THR A 144 12.49 8.59 4.24
CA THR A 144 12.15 7.16 4.17
C THR A 144 10.75 6.85 4.69
N PHE A 145 10.34 7.52 5.77
CA PHE A 145 8.99 7.39 6.33
C PHE A 145 7.95 8.08 5.46
N ASP A 146 8.26 9.24 4.89
CA ASP A 146 7.43 9.96 3.93
C ASP A 146 7.14 9.12 2.68
N ALA A 147 8.14 8.36 2.20
CA ALA A 147 7.96 7.46 1.05
C ALA A 147 6.96 6.32 1.32
N TRP A 148 6.94 5.77 2.55
CA TRP A 148 5.94 4.78 2.96
C TRP A 148 4.58 5.42 3.26
N SER A 149 4.57 6.61 3.86
CA SER A 149 3.36 7.40 4.12
C SER A 149 2.62 7.74 2.82
N ALA A 150 3.36 8.17 1.79
CA ALA A 150 2.82 8.52 0.47
C ALA A 150 2.14 7.36 -0.28
N VAL A 151 2.38 6.10 0.11
CA VAL A 151 1.73 4.93 -0.50
C VAL A 151 0.70 4.25 0.39
N THR A 152 0.82 4.29 1.73
CA THR A 152 -0.10 3.60 2.67
C THR A 152 -1.00 4.52 3.49
N GLY A 153 -0.73 5.82 3.55
CA GLY A 153 -1.41 6.73 4.47
C GLY A 153 -0.97 6.60 5.93
N ASN A 154 -0.05 5.67 6.25
CA ASN A 154 0.55 5.57 7.58
C ASN A 154 1.23 6.90 7.94
N THR A 155 1.13 7.32 9.21
CA THR A 155 1.80 8.55 9.68
C THR A 155 2.97 8.21 10.59
N TYR A 156 4.03 9.01 10.52
CA TYR A 156 5.27 8.80 11.27
C TYR A 156 5.68 10.09 11.97
N THR A 157 5.75 10.07 13.29
CA THR A 157 6.13 11.24 14.10
C THR A 157 7.45 10.96 14.84
N GLU A 158 8.47 11.80 14.61
CA GLU A 158 9.69 11.78 15.42
C GLU A 158 9.37 12.25 16.84
N VAL A 159 9.70 11.43 17.84
CA VAL A 159 9.56 11.76 19.27
C VAL A 159 10.90 11.61 20.00
N PRO A 160 11.08 12.19 21.20
CA PRO A 160 12.25 11.95 22.04
C PRO A 160 12.45 10.46 22.36
N ASP A 161 13.64 10.10 22.85
CA ASP A 161 13.91 8.79 23.43
C ASP A 161 14.41 8.93 24.87
N ASP A 162 13.74 8.28 25.81
CA ASP A 162 14.00 8.33 27.25
C ASP A 162 15.19 7.47 27.70
N GLY A 163 15.86 6.78 26.76
CA GLY A 163 17.02 5.93 27.06
C GLY A 163 16.66 4.65 27.80
N ALA A 164 15.38 4.25 27.84
CA ALA A 164 14.98 2.96 28.39
C ALA A 164 15.69 1.80 27.66
N SER A 165 15.87 0.68 28.37
CA SER A 165 16.49 -0.55 27.84
C SER A 165 15.93 -0.96 26.47
N TRP A 166 16.76 -1.55 25.62
CA TRP A 166 16.30 -2.09 24.35
C TRP A 166 15.20 -3.15 24.57
N GLY A 167 14.14 -3.13 23.74
CA GLY A 167 12.96 -3.97 23.93
C GLY A 167 12.00 -3.51 25.05
N ALA A 168 12.20 -2.35 25.68
CA ALA A 168 11.19 -1.75 26.55
C ALA A 168 9.88 -1.48 25.77
N ALA A 169 8.73 -1.73 26.40
CA ALA A 169 7.43 -1.63 25.76
C ALA A 169 7.15 -0.23 25.13
N PRO A 170 6.41 -0.15 24.02
CA PRO A 170 6.05 1.12 23.36
C PRO A 170 5.06 1.94 24.19
N GLY A 171 4.68 3.13 23.70
CA GLY A 171 3.63 3.96 24.31
C GLY A 171 4.07 4.94 25.42
N SER A 172 5.36 5.32 25.46
CA SER A 172 5.80 6.51 26.22
C SER A 172 5.72 7.73 25.30
N PRO A 173 5.30 8.92 25.76
CA PRO A 173 5.43 10.14 24.94
C PRO A 173 6.89 10.50 24.64
N ASP A 174 7.82 9.97 25.44
CA ASP A 174 9.26 10.16 25.32
C ASP A 174 9.98 8.88 24.80
N ARG A 175 9.30 7.98 24.08
CA ARG A 175 9.94 6.85 23.37
C ARG A 175 9.06 6.40 22.21
N GLY A 176 9.63 6.40 21.01
CA GLY A 176 8.93 5.95 19.80
C GLY A 176 8.47 4.50 19.90
N ASP A 177 7.37 4.19 19.22
CA ASP A 177 6.94 2.81 18.99
C ASP A 177 8.02 2.02 18.26
N ILE A 178 8.70 2.68 17.31
CA ILE A 178 9.89 2.21 16.60
C ILE A 178 11.12 2.93 17.13
N ARG A 179 12.15 2.18 17.52
CA ARG A 179 13.46 2.74 17.91
C ARG A 179 14.52 2.34 16.89
N ILE A 180 15.31 3.31 16.47
CA ILE A 180 16.34 3.13 15.43
C ILE A 180 17.72 3.32 16.07
N ALA A 181 18.53 2.26 16.08
CA ALA A 181 19.85 2.25 16.67
C ALA A 181 20.93 1.86 15.65
N MET A 182 22.20 2.00 16.04
CA MET A 182 23.35 1.62 15.21
C MET A 182 24.46 1.04 16.10
N LYS A 183 25.03 -0.10 15.73
CA LYS A 183 26.11 -0.79 16.46
C LYS A 183 27.00 -1.58 15.50
N GLY A 184 28.01 -2.32 15.96
CA GLY A 184 28.66 -3.33 15.13
C GLY A 184 27.80 -4.59 14.97
N ILE A 185 27.67 -5.10 13.74
CA ILE A 185 26.99 -6.37 13.42
C ILE A 185 28.04 -7.37 12.93
N ASP A 186 28.54 -7.22 11.70
CA ASP A 186 29.56 -8.09 11.10
C ASP A 186 30.69 -7.34 10.36
N GLY A 187 30.55 -6.04 10.10
CA GLY A 187 31.60 -5.18 9.55
C GLY A 187 31.18 -4.42 8.30
N PHE A 188 32.06 -4.37 7.30
CA PHE A 188 31.77 -3.71 6.02
C PHE A 188 31.44 -4.77 4.96
N GLY A 189 30.25 -4.67 4.38
CA GLY A 189 29.60 -5.72 3.62
C GLY A 189 29.10 -6.85 4.52
N GLY A 190 28.27 -7.73 3.98
CA GLY A 190 27.55 -8.73 4.79
C GLY A 190 26.18 -8.21 5.18
N VAL A 191 25.93 -8.05 6.47
CA VAL A 191 24.67 -7.54 7.01
C VAL A 191 24.70 -6.01 7.13
N LEU A 192 23.84 -5.33 6.36
CA LEU A 192 23.77 -3.86 6.38
C LEU A 192 22.99 -3.35 7.59
N ALA A 193 21.88 -4.01 7.89
CA ALA A 193 20.96 -3.68 8.96
C ALA A 193 20.03 -4.88 9.24
N TYR A 194 19.18 -4.74 10.26
CA TYR A 194 18.04 -5.62 10.50
C TYR A 194 16.89 -4.87 11.17
N ASN A 195 15.68 -5.40 11.02
CA ASN A 195 14.48 -4.89 11.65
C ASN A 195 13.69 -6.01 12.33
N PHE A 196 13.11 -5.71 13.49
CA PHE A 196 12.08 -6.56 14.10
C PHE A 196 10.75 -6.38 13.35
N PHE A 197 9.94 -7.42 13.28
CA PHE A 197 8.55 -7.30 12.78
C PHE A 197 7.68 -6.49 13.76
N PRO A 198 6.45 -6.07 13.39
CA PRO A 198 5.54 -5.36 14.30
C PRO A 198 5.34 -6.06 15.66
N SER A 199 5.34 -7.40 15.69
CA SER A 199 5.24 -8.19 16.94
C SER A 199 6.47 -8.08 17.87
N GLY A 200 7.63 -7.70 17.33
CA GLY A 200 8.85 -7.37 18.06
C GLY A 200 9.04 -5.85 18.29
N GLY A 201 7.99 -5.05 18.02
CA GLY A 201 8.01 -3.60 18.18
C GLY A 201 8.70 -2.84 17.04
N GLY A 202 8.92 -3.45 15.87
CA GLY A 202 9.36 -2.74 14.66
C GLY A 202 10.73 -2.05 14.73
N ASN A 203 11.53 -2.30 15.79
CA ASN A 203 12.81 -1.62 16.01
C ASN A 203 13.83 -1.95 14.91
N MET A 204 14.73 -1.01 14.61
CA MET A 204 15.74 -1.11 13.55
C MET A 204 17.15 -1.00 14.12
N VAL A 205 18.09 -1.77 13.58
CA VAL A 205 19.52 -1.67 13.92
C VAL A 205 20.37 -1.70 12.65
N LEU A 206 21.21 -0.68 12.47
CA LEU A 206 22.14 -0.54 11.33
C LEU A 206 23.57 -0.97 11.74
N ASP A 207 24.35 -1.57 10.84
CA ASP A 207 25.80 -1.73 11.09
C ASP A 207 26.50 -0.36 10.93
N ARG A 208 27.18 0.08 11.99
CA ARG A 208 27.98 1.32 12.02
C ARG A 208 29.09 1.37 10.96
N ALA A 209 29.60 0.25 10.49
CA ALA A 209 30.78 0.16 9.63
C ALA A 209 30.48 0.50 8.16
N GLU A 210 29.22 0.46 7.76
CA GLU A 210 28.76 0.72 6.40
C GLU A 210 28.99 2.16 5.90
N ASN A 211 29.00 2.31 4.58
CA ASN A 211 29.22 3.60 3.90
C ASN A 211 27.93 4.45 3.81
N TRP A 212 27.31 4.74 4.96
CA TRP A 212 26.09 5.55 5.04
C TRP A 212 26.20 6.96 4.43
N GLY A 213 27.43 7.49 4.32
CA GLY A 213 27.73 8.78 3.67
C GLY A 213 27.77 8.74 2.14
N ALA A 214 27.47 7.61 1.49
CA ALA A 214 27.47 7.48 0.04
C ALA A 214 26.42 8.39 -0.64
N SER A 215 26.83 9.58 -1.07
CA SER A 215 25.94 10.67 -1.52
C SER A 215 25.23 10.45 -2.87
N ALA A 216 25.48 9.34 -3.56
CA ALA A 216 24.87 9.03 -4.84
C ALA A 216 23.33 9.03 -4.76
N ALA A 217 22.70 9.68 -5.75
CA ALA A 217 21.24 9.81 -5.87
C ALA A 217 20.52 10.23 -4.58
N ASN A 218 21.03 11.28 -3.91
CA ASN A 218 20.55 11.75 -2.61
C ASN A 218 20.63 10.62 -1.55
N PHE A 219 21.85 10.16 -1.25
CA PHE A 219 22.10 9.16 -0.20
C PHE A 219 21.25 7.88 -0.33
N ARG A 220 21.00 7.45 -1.57
CA ARG A 220 20.05 6.36 -1.86
C ARG A 220 20.40 5.04 -1.18
N PHE A 221 21.69 4.76 -0.96
CA PHE A 221 22.11 3.56 -0.22
C PHE A 221 21.50 3.56 1.20
N LEU A 222 21.72 4.63 1.99
CA LEU A 222 21.09 4.80 3.30
C LEU A 222 19.56 4.76 3.18
N ARG A 223 18.97 5.56 2.30
CA ARG A 223 17.51 5.69 2.21
C ARG A 223 16.84 4.37 1.80
N ASN A 224 17.35 3.65 0.81
CA ASN A 224 16.77 2.37 0.40
C ASN A 224 16.98 1.27 1.45
N THR A 225 18.13 1.21 2.14
CA THR A 225 18.31 0.22 3.23
C THR A 225 17.33 0.50 4.38
N VAL A 226 17.23 1.76 4.84
CA VAL A 226 16.26 2.13 5.90
C VAL A 226 14.81 1.92 5.46
N MET A 227 14.46 2.22 4.20
CA MET A 227 13.11 1.92 3.67
C MET A 227 12.83 0.41 3.60
N HIS A 228 13.82 -0.40 3.22
CA HIS A 228 13.72 -1.87 3.19
C HIS A 228 13.49 -2.43 4.61
N GLU A 229 14.34 -2.04 5.56
CA GLU A 229 14.19 -2.48 6.96
C GLU A 229 12.84 -2.05 7.55
N HIS A 230 12.40 -0.83 7.29
CA HIS A 230 11.06 -0.40 7.71
C HIS A 230 9.94 -1.15 6.98
N GLY A 231 10.18 -1.72 5.80
CA GLY A 231 9.26 -2.68 5.18
C GLY A 231 9.05 -3.92 6.04
N HIS A 232 10.11 -4.47 6.66
CA HIS A 232 9.98 -5.49 7.70
C HIS A 232 9.29 -4.95 8.96
N GLY A 233 9.57 -3.70 9.34
CA GLY A 233 8.86 -2.95 10.38
C GLY A 233 7.37 -2.71 10.10
N LEU A 234 6.91 -2.89 8.85
CA LEU A 234 5.51 -2.93 8.44
C LEU A 234 4.93 -4.35 8.36
N GLY A 235 5.77 -5.39 8.48
CA GLY A 235 5.36 -6.78 8.37
C GLY A 235 5.51 -7.37 6.97
N LEU A 236 6.32 -6.78 6.09
CA LEU A 236 6.73 -7.40 4.83
C LEU A 236 7.92 -8.34 5.08
N LEU A 237 7.98 -9.46 4.36
CA LEU A 237 9.11 -10.38 4.29
C LEU A 237 9.84 -10.16 2.96
N HIS A 238 10.93 -10.91 2.74
CA HIS A 238 11.67 -10.85 1.49
C HIS A 238 10.88 -11.38 0.28
N SER A 239 11.02 -10.67 -0.84
CA SER A 239 10.45 -10.97 -2.16
C SER A 239 11.56 -11.36 -3.13
N CYS A 240 11.47 -12.55 -3.72
CA CYS A 240 12.45 -13.10 -4.67
C CYS A 240 11.86 -13.17 -6.10
N PRO A 241 12.65 -13.31 -7.19
CA PRO A 241 14.10 -13.51 -7.26
C PRO A 241 14.97 -12.40 -6.66
N GLY A 242 16.17 -12.77 -6.20
CA GLY A 242 17.18 -11.84 -5.66
C GLY A 242 18.01 -11.17 -6.75
N SER A 243 18.80 -10.14 -6.41
CA SER A 243 19.47 -9.25 -7.37
C SER A 243 20.32 -9.94 -8.46
N GLY A 244 20.99 -11.04 -8.12
CA GLY A 244 21.79 -11.84 -9.06
C GLY A 244 21.01 -12.83 -9.95
N GLN A 245 19.68 -12.85 -9.89
CA GLN A 245 18.81 -13.77 -10.63
C GLN A 245 17.96 -13.05 -11.68
N THR A 246 17.48 -13.77 -12.70
CA THR A 246 16.54 -13.23 -13.70
C THR A 246 15.28 -12.71 -13.01
N GLY A 247 14.90 -11.45 -13.26
CA GLY A 247 13.78 -10.78 -12.57
C GLY A 247 14.13 -10.19 -11.19
N GLY A 248 15.39 -10.32 -10.76
CA GLY A 248 15.95 -9.67 -9.59
C GLY A 248 16.19 -8.16 -9.77
N ASN A 249 16.55 -7.50 -8.68
CA ASN A 249 16.93 -6.07 -8.63
C ASN A 249 15.82 -5.12 -9.14
N THR A 250 14.59 -5.35 -8.68
CA THR A 250 13.34 -4.76 -9.17
C THR A 250 12.36 -4.36 -8.05
N ARG A 251 12.62 -4.74 -6.79
CA ARG A 251 11.72 -4.58 -5.64
C ARG A 251 12.51 -4.23 -4.40
N LEU A 252 11.96 -3.35 -3.56
CA LEU A 252 12.65 -2.88 -2.37
C LEU A 252 12.91 -4.03 -1.39
N MET A 253 11.94 -4.93 -1.19
CA MET A 253 12.03 -6.06 -0.26
C MET A 253 12.82 -7.26 -0.81
N GLN A 254 13.72 -7.07 -1.78
CA GLN A 254 14.67 -8.12 -2.16
C GLN A 254 15.78 -8.24 -1.11
N PRO A 255 16.22 -9.46 -0.71
CA PRO A 255 17.18 -9.63 0.40
C PRO A 255 18.49 -8.85 0.22
N THR A 256 18.94 -8.71 -1.02
CA THR A 256 20.11 -7.89 -1.35
C THR A 256 19.67 -6.50 -1.74
N ILE A 257 20.28 -5.48 -1.12
CA ILE A 257 19.97 -4.07 -1.37
C ILE A 257 20.00 -3.71 -2.86
N ALA A 258 18.97 -2.98 -3.29
CA ALA A 258 18.84 -2.44 -4.63
C ALA A 258 18.95 -0.91 -4.61
N THR A 259 19.72 -0.32 -5.54
CA THR A 259 19.94 1.15 -5.62
C THR A 259 19.69 1.73 -7.02
N ASN A 260 19.21 0.91 -7.96
CA ASN A 260 18.81 1.32 -9.31
C ASN A 260 17.47 2.09 -9.34
N PHE A 261 16.59 1.87 -8.36
CA PHE A 261 15.35 2.62 -8.13
C PHE A 261 15.35 3.29 -6.74
N ASP A 262 14.34 4.11 -6.46
CA ASP A 262 14.20 4.86 -5.20
C ASP A 262 12.90 4.42 -4.50
N GLY A 263 13.01 3.89 -3.28
CA GLY A 263 11.85 3.51 -2.46
C GLY A 263 11.01 2.31 -2.94
N PRO A 264 9.81 2.12 -2.35
CA PRO A 264 8.93 0.98 -2.61
C PRO A 264 8.51 0.84 -4.07
N GLN A 265 8.54 -0.38 -4.60
CA GLN A 265 8.13 -0.73 -5.96
C GLN A 265 6.78 -1.46 -5.95
N GLN A 266 6.30 -1.89 -7.12
CA GLN A 266 4.94 -2.41 -7.31
C GLN A 266 4.56 -3.57 -6.36
N ASP A 267 5.49 -4.47 -6.06
CA ASP A 267 5.24 -5.59 -5.13
C ASP A 267 5.20 -5.13 -3.68
N ASP A 268 6.16 -4.29 -3.28
CA ASP A 268 6.30 -3.76 -1.93
C ASP A 268 5.08 -2.91 -1.55
N ILE A 269 4.60 -2.07 -2.49
CA ILE A 269 3.38 -1.27 -2.36
C ILE A 269 2.16 -2.17 -2.20
N ARG A 270 2.01 -3.23 -3.02
CA ARG A 270 0.87 -4.16 -2.91
C ARG A 270 0.89 -4.95 -1.61
N GLY A 271 2.07 -5.38 -1.15
CA GLY A 271 2.23 -5.99 0.18
C GLY A 271 1.78 -5.04 1.29
N ALA A 272 2.24 -3.78 1.27
CA ALA A 272 1.86 -2.78 2.25
C ALA A 272 0.36 -2.43 2.20
N HIS A 273 -0.22 -2.28 1.00
CA HIS A 273 -1.66 -2.07 0.78
C HIS A 273 -2.50 -3.19 1.36
N SER A 274 -2.06 -4.45 1.27
CA SER A 274 -2.80 -5.59 1.85
C SER A 274 -2.97 -5.48 3.38
N LEU A 275 -2.00 -4.83 4.06
CA LEU A 275 -1.95 -4.69 5.52
C LEU A 275 -2.52 -3.36 6.02
N TYR A 276 -2.26 -2.24 5.32
CA TYR A 276 -2.54 -0.87 5.79
C TYR A 276 -3.47 -0.07 4.88
N GLY A 277 -3.90 -0.62 3.74
CA GLY A 277 -4.62 0.15 2.73
C GLY A 277 -3.70 1.09 1.96
N ASP A 278 -4.30 1.93 1.13
CA ASP A 278 -3.61 2.96 0.36
C ASP A 278 -3.63 4.34 1.05
N ALA A 279 -2.94 5.31 0.47
CA ALA A 279 -2.82 6.65 1.05
C ALA A 279 -4.11 7.49 1.07
N LEU A 280 -5.24 6.98 0.57
CA LEU A 280 -6.55 7.60 0.71
C LEU A 280 -7.49 6.79 1.62
N SER A 281 -7.03 5.66 2.14
CA SER A 281 -7.79 4.80 3.06
C SER A 281 -7.92 5.42 4.46
N PRO A 282 -8.99 5.14 5.22
CA PRO A 282 -10.12 4.27 4.85
C PRO A 282 -11.23 5.02 4.11
N ILE A 283 -11.60 4.53 2.92
CA ILE A 283 -12.75 5.01 2.12
C ILE A 283 -13.78 3.88 1.85
N ASN A 284 -13.80 2.90 2.76
CA ASN A 284 -14.52 1.63 2.69
C ASN A 284 -16.05 1.69 2.85
N SER A 285 -16.64 2.87 3.02
CA SER A 285 -18.09 3.01 3.20
C SER A 285 -18.59 4.39 2.73
N ILE A 286 -19.92 4.54 2.60
CA ILE A 286 -20.55 5.85 2.35
C ILE A 286 -20.24 6.86 3.48
N ALA A 287 -20.06 6.37 4.72
CA ALA A 287 -19.75 7.21 5.87
C ALA A 287 -18.29 7.71 5.89
N THR A 288 -17.38 6.94 5.29
CA THR A 288 -15.95 7.25 5.15
C THR A 288 -15.59 7.74 3.74
N ALA A 289 -16.59 7.97 2.88
CA ALA A 289 -16.36 8.30 1.48
C ALA A 289 -15.64 9.65 1.29
N LEU A 290 -14.57 9.64 0.50
CA LEU A 290 -13.71 10.80 0.23
C LEU A 290 -14.43 11.84 -0.60
N ASP A 291 -14.44 13.09 -0.15
CA ASP A 291 -15.04 14.19 -0.89
C ASP A 291 -14.10 14.69 -1.99
N LEU A 292 -14.52 14.55 -3.25
CA LEU A 292 -13.71 14.98 -4.38
C LEU A 292 -13.79 16.50 -4.62
N ASN A 293 -14.83 17.16 -4.13
CA ASN A 293 -14.98 18.61 -4.23
C ASN A 293 -13.91 19.30 -3.35
N ASP A 294 -13.67 18.78 -2.15
CA ASP A 294 -12.58 19.21 -1.26
C ASP A 294 -11.17 19.01 -1.88
N LEU A 295 -11.03 18.05 -2.79
CA LEU A 295 -9.79 17.81 -3.56
C LEU A 295 -9.71 18.60 -4.88
N GLY A 296 -10.72 19.41 -5.21
CA GLY A 296 -10.73 20.27 -6.39
C GLY A 296 -11.35 19.66 -7.65
N LEU A 297 -12.24 18.66 -7.52
CA LEU A 297 -13.16 18.29 -8.61
C LEU A 297 -13.90 19.55 -9.09
N THR A 298 -13.88 19.77 -10.40
CA THR A 298 -14.51 20.92 -11.04
C THR A 298 -15.31 20.47 -12.25
N VAL A 299 -16.47 21.10 -12.45
CA VAL A 299 -17.38 20.80 -13.56
C VAL A 299 -16.67 21.02 -14.90
N ASN A 300 -16.89 20.12 -15.87
CA ASN A 300 -16.24 20.08 -17.19
C ASN A 300 -14.71 19.87 -17.18
N VAL A 301 -14.12 19.46 -16.05
CA VAL A 301 -12.69 19.13 -15.95
C VAL A 301 -12.52 17.68 -15.47
N PRO A 302 -11.81 16.81 -16.22
CA PRO A 302 -11.48 15.48 -15.74
C PRO A 302 -10.59 15.54 -14.49
N PHE A 303 -11.13 15.07 -13.36
CA PHE A 303 -10.40 14.88 -12.12
C PHE A 303 -9.81 13.47 -12.09
N VAL A 304 -8.50 13.36 -11.84
CA VAL A 304 -7.78 12.08 -11.97
C VAL A 304 -6.95 11.78 -10.73
N ILE A 305 -7.19 10.62 -10.11
CA ILE A 305 -6.35 10.05 -9.05
C ILE A 305 -5.51 8.94 -9.70
N ASN A 306 -4.19 9.15 -9.76
CA ASN A 306 -3.25 8.22 -10.39
C ASN A 306 -2.31 7.56 -9.39
N ASN A 307 -2.03 6.26 -9.58
CA ASN A 307 -1.07 5.45 -8.85
C ASN A 307 -1.28 5.30 -7.33
N THR A 308 -2.30 5.92 -6.72
CA THR A 308 -2.56 5.78 -5.29
C THR A 308 -3.44 4.58 -4.96
N LEU A 309 -4.59 4.46 -5.65
CA LEU A 309 -5.73 3.66 -5.21
C LEU A 309 -5.55 2.13 -5.35
N SER A 310 -6.17 1.38 -4.44
CA SER A 310 -6.19 -0.08 -4.46
C SER A 310 -7.40 -0.70 -3.75
N LEU A 311 -7.94 -1.78 -4.33
CA LEU A 311 -8.80 -2.71 -3.60
C LEU A 311 -7.97 -3.88 -3.11
N ARG A 312 -8.09 -4.29 -1.84
CA ARG A 312 -7.31 -5.43 -1.31
C ARG A 312 -7.90 -6.79 -1.65
N ASN A 313 -9.22 -6.90 -1.70
CA ASN A 313 -9.96 -8.14 -2.04
C ASN A 313 -11.43 -7.81 -2.41
N PHE A 314 -12.21 -8.84 -2.75
CA PHE A 314 -13.63 -8.73 -3.14
C PHE A 314 -14.53 -7.89 -2.20
N ASN A 315 -14.26 -7.90 -0.89
CA ASN A 315 -15.08 -7.17 0.10
C ASN A 315 -14.62 -5.72 0.32
N ASP A 316 -13.50 -5.33 -0.29
CA ASP A 316 -13.02 -3.94 -0.26
C ASP A 316 -13.78 -3.10 -1.29
N THR A 317 -14.05 -1.85 -0.94
CA THR A 317 -14.68 -0.89 -1.84
C THR A 317 -14.13 0.49 -1.56
N ASP A 318 -13.98 1.32 -2.57
CA ASP A 318 -13.57 2.70 -2.41
C ASP A 318 -14.74 3.60 -2.77
N ASN A 319 -15.11 4.50 -1.85
CA ASN A 319 -16.30 5.32 -1.98
C ASN A 319 -15.87 6.79 -2.09
N PHE A 320 -16.30 7.46 -3.16
CA PHE A 320 -15.99 8.86 -3.45
C PHE A 320 -17.29 9.66 -3.56
N ARG A 321 -17.33 10.85 -2.97
CA ARG A 321 -18.48 11.76 -3.05
C ARG A 321 -18.29 12.74 -4.20
N VAL A 322 -19.38 12.99 -4.90
CA VAL A 322 -19.49 13.97 -5.98
C VAL A 322 -20.73 14.80 -5.72
N ASP A 323 -20.57 16.12 -5.61
CA ASP A 323 -21.71 17.03 -5.50
C ASP A 323 -22.20 17.36 -6.91
N ALA A 324 -23.39 16.88 -7.25
CA ALA A 324 -23.97 17.05 -8.57
C ALA A 324 -24.97 18.22 -8.58
N PRO A 325 -24.70 19.30 -9.33
CA PRO A 325 -25.71 20.28 -9.71
C PRO A 325 -26.93 19.64 -10.42
N PRO A 326 -28.06 20.35 -10.52
CA PRO A 326 -29.24 19.89 -11.26
C PRO A 326 -28.88 19.37 -12.67
N SER A 327 -29.47 18.25 -13.06
CA SER A 327 -29.31 17.62 -14.38
C SER A 327 -27.87 17.22 -14.77
N SER A 328 -26.93 17.13 -13.83
CA SER A 328 -25.54 16.78 -14.18
C SER A 328 -25.39 15.38 -14.78
N ARG A 329 -24.42 15.23 -15.70
CA ARG A 329 -23.94 13.98 -16.25
C ARG A 329 -22.62 13.57 -15.61
N LEU A 330 -22.50 12.29 -15.30
CA LEU A 330 -21.32 11.73 -14.67
C LEU A 330 -20.64 10.73 -15.62
N SER A 331 -19.37 11.00 -15.91
CA SER A 331 -18.47 10.06 -16.57
C SER A 331 -17.44 9.55 -15.57
N VAL A 332 -17.24 8.23 -15.49
CA VAL A 332 -16.30 7.57 -14.57
C VAL A 332 -15.52 6.51 -15.33
N THR A 333 -14.20 6.54 -15.25
CA THR A 333 -13.31 5.50 -15.76
C THR A 333 -12.45 4.96 -14.63
N VAL A 334 -12.43 3.64 -14.50
CA VAL A 334 -11.58 2.91 -13.55
C VAL A 334 -10.65 2.02 -14.34
N THR A 335 -9.34 2.27 -14.26
CA THR A 335 -8.34 1.55 -15.06
C THR A 335 -7.43 0.75 -14.13
N PRO A 336 -7.38 -0.60 -14.21
CA PRO A 336 -6.46 -1.39 -13.39
C PRO A 336 -5.00 -1.06 -13.74
N ILE A 337 -4.14 -1.07 -12.72
CA ILE A 337 -2.69 -0.86 -12.85
C ILE A 337 -1.98 -2.14 -12.44
N GLY A 338 -1.09 -2.61 -13.31
CA GLY A 338 -0.12 -3.61 -12.93
C GLY A 338 0.78 -4.00 -14.09
N THR A 339 1.83 -4.73 -13.74
CA THR A 339 2.74 -5.39 -14.68
C THR A 339 2.91 -6.84 -14.25
N THR A 340 3.32 -7.71 -15.18
CA THR A 340 3.72 -9.07 -14.84
C THR A 340 5.19 -9.10 -14.39
N TYR A 341 5.46 -9.68 -13.22
CA TYR A 341 6.81 -9.84 -12.66
C TYR A 341 6.98 -11.21 -11.99
N LEU A 342 8.22 -11.65 -11.77
CA LEU A 342 8.48 -12.88 -11.01
C LEU A 342 8.41 -12.59 -9.52
N ASN A 343 7.58 -13.32 -8.80
CA ASN A 343 7.48 -13.23 -7.34
C ASN A 343 7.59 -14.63 -6.69
N GLY A 344 8.23 -14.73 -5.52
CA GLY A 344 8.44 -15.98 -4.80
C GLY A 344 9.15 -15.78 -3.45
N PRO A 345 9.15 -16.81 -2.58
CA PRO A 345 9.78 -16.72 -1.27
C PRO A 345 11.31 -16.76 -1.36
N GLN A 346 11.97 -16.33 -0.29
CA GLN A 346 13.31 -16.81 0.04
C GLN A 346 13.22 -18.21 0.65
N ASN A 347 14.22 -19.04 0.37
CA ASN A 347 14.28 -20.42 0.87
C ASN A 347 14.93 -20.45 2.26
N SER A 348 14.68 -21.50 3.04
CA SER A 348 15.31 -21.71 4.37
C SER A 348 16.84 -21.58 4.36
N ASN A 349 17.48 -21.96 3.25
CA ASN A 349 18.93 -21.95 3.10
C ASN A 349 19.48 -20.59 2.62
N GLY A 350 18.79 -19.49 2.90
CA GLY A 350 19.20 -18.14 2.51
C GLY A 350 19.03 -17.81 1.01
N THR A 351 18.95 -18.80 0.14
CA THR A 351 18.87 -18.57 -1.31
C THR A 351 17.50 -18.05 -1.73
N CYS A 352 17.46 -17.12 -2.69
CA CYS A 352 16.18 -16.75 -3.31
C CYS A 352 15.64 -17.85 -4.24
N SER A 353 14.34 -18.11 -4.18
CA SER A 353 13.66 -18.90 -5.22
C SER A 353 13.65 -18.16 -6.56
N ALA A 354 13.51 -18.91 -7.66
CA ALA A 354 13.39 -18.35 -9.01
C ALA A 354 12.06 -17.62 -9.27
N GLY A 355 11.15 -17.60 -8.28
CA GLY A 355 9.82 -17.02 -8.39
C GLY A 355 8.91 -17.69 -9.43
N THR A 356 7.68 -17.19 -9.48
CA THR A 356 6.66 -17.51 -10.48
C THR A 356 6.08 -16.22 -11.03
N PRO A 357 5.68 -16.16 -12.32
CA PRO A 357 5.01 -14.99 -12.87
C PRO A 357 3.72 -14.65 -12.11
N LEU A 358 3.62 -13.41 -11.65
CA LEU A 358 2.46 -12.80 -11.01
C LEU A 358 2.00 -11.62 -11.87
N ASP A 359 0.76 -11.65 -12.35
CA ASP A 359 0.20 -10.59 -13.20
C ASP A 359 -0.64 -9.61 -12.37
N ALA A 360 0.00 -8.56 -11.85
CA ALA A 360 -0.67 -7.57 -11.00
C ALA A 360 -1.75 -6.73 -11.71
N LEU A 361 -1.84 -6.82 -13.05
CA LEU A 361 -2.92 -6.17 -13.81
C LEU A 361 -4.25 -6.94 -13.70
N ARG A 362 -4.20 -8.23 -13.36
CA ARG A 362 -5.34 -9.18 -13.46
C ARG A 362 -5.61 -9.90 -12.15
N GLN A 363 -5.80 -9.14 -11.08
CA GLN A 363 -6.01 -9.64 -9.71
C GLN A 363 -7.46 -9.51 -9.26
N GLN A 364 -8.08 -8.38 -9.62
CA GLN A 364 -9.50 -8.16 -9.40
C GLN A 364 -10.17 -7.59 -10.65
N ASP A 365 -11.40 -8.04 -10.84
CA ASP A 365 -12.32 -7.57 -11.85
C ASP A 365 -13.04 -6.38 -11.22
N LEU A 366 -12.82 -5.20 -11.77
CA LEU A 366 -13.23 -3.94 -11.15
C LEU A 366 -14.68 -3.62 -11.53
N ARG A 367 -15.39 -2.92 -10.65
CA ARG A 367 -16.80 -2.59 -10.84
C ARG A 367 -17.08 -1.17 -10.38
N ILE A 368 -17.80 -0.40 -11.19
CA ILE A 368 -18.32 0.93 -10.83
C ILE A 368 -19.77 0.78 -10.36
N GLN A 369 -20.14 1.42 -9.26
CA GLN A 369 -21.53 1.59 -8.85
C GLN A 369 -21.78 3.06 -8.51
N ILE A 370 -22.85 3.65 -9.03
CA ILE A 370 -23.30 4.97 -8.60
C ILE A 370 -24.44 4.79 -7.61
N LEU A 371 -24.35 5.48 -6.48
CA LEU A 371 -25.38 5.50 -5.44
C LEU A 371 -26.00 6.89 -5.36
N SER A 372 -27.33 6.92 -5.22
CA SER A 372 -28.12 8.13 -5.02
C SER A 372 -27.79 8.82 -3.66
N PRO A 373 -28.26 10.07 -3.45
CA PRO A 373 -28.19 10.73 -2.14
C PRO A 373 -28.88 9.97 -0.99
N SER A 374 -29.75 8.99 -1.29
CA SER A 374 -30.35 8.09 -0.30
C SER A 374 -29.51 6.82 -0.01
N GLY A 375 -28.33 6.68 -0.61
CA GLY A 375 -27.45 5.51 -0.49
C GLY A 375 -27.92 4.28 -1.28
N SER A 376 -28.85 4.43 -2.21
CA SER A 376 -29.35 3.32 -3.05
C SER A 376 -28.53 3.24 -4.34
N VAL A 377 -28.08 2.05 -4.73
CA VAL A 377 -27.40 1.84 -6.02
C VAL A 377 -28.40 2.13 -7.16
N ILE A 378 -28.06 3.06 -8.04
CA ILE A 378 -28.89 3.47 -9.20
C ILE A 378 -28.35 2.96 -10.53
N THR A 379 -27.05 2.72 -10.64
CA THR A 379 -26.45 2.01 -11.78
C THR A 379 -25.21 1.21 -11.35
N THR A 380 -24.81 0.25 -12.17
CA THR A 380 -23.62 -0.59 -11.97
C THR A 380 -23.01 -0.91 -13.34
N VAL A 381 -21.70 -0.75 -13.45
CA VAL A 381 -20.92 -1.07 -14.66
C VAL A 381 -19.89 -2.15 -14.29
N ASP A 382 -19.97 -3.24 -15.05
CA ASP A 382 -19.30 -4.53 -14.84
C ASP A 382 -19.28 -5.23 -16.23
N GLN A 383 -18.72 -4.55 -17.23
CA GLN A 383 -18.88 -4.92 -18.65
C GLN A 383 -17.65 -5.63 -19.22
N ASN A 384 -16.47 -5.19 -18.82
CA ASN A 384 -15.21 -5.79 -19.21
C ASN A 384 -14.79 -6.82 -18.15
N GLY A 385 -13.59 -7.39 -18.32
CA GLY A 385 -13.05 -8.40 -17.42
C GLY A 385 -11.67 -8.03 -16.91
N LEU A 386 -11.14 -8.86 -16.02
CA LEU A 386 -9.79 -8.76 -15.44
C LEU A 386 -8.76 -8.07 -16.34
N GLY A 387 -8.23 -6.94 -15.87
CA GLY A 387 -7.15 -6.18 -16.51
C GLY A 387 -7.56 -5.19 -17.59
N GLU A 388 -8.85 -5.08 -17.89
CA GLU A 388 -9.42 -4.04 -18.75
C GLU A 388 -10.13 -2.96 -17.89
N PRO A 389 -10.32 -1.73 -18.40
CA PRO A 389 -10.97 -0.65 -17.64
C PRO A 389 -12.50 -0.77 -17.64
N GLU A 390 -13.14 -0.36 -16.54
CA GLU A 390 -14.58 -0.10 -16.50
C GLU A 390 -14.88 1.36 -16.83
N MET A 391 -15.96 1.61 -17.58
CA MET A 391 -16.33 2.95 -18.05
C MET A 391 -17.84 3.21 -17.98
N LEU A 392 -18.21 4.22 -17.21
CA LEU A 392 -19.52 4.87 -17.26
C LEU A 392 -19.37 6.17 -18.07
N GLU A 393 -20.14 6.33 -19.14
CA GLU A 393 -20.07 7.53 -20.00
C GLU A 393 -21.36 8.36 -19.86
N SER A 394 -21.20 9.65 -19.54
CA SER A 394 -22.22 10.71 -19.58
C SER A 394 -23.59 10.31 -18.98
N PHE A 395 -23.56 9.61 -17.84
CA PHE A 395 -24.73 9.09 -17.14
C PHE A 395 -25.51 10.22 -16.45
N ASN A 396 -26.76 10.42 -16.82
CA ASN A 396 -27.59 11.47 -16.24
C ASN A 396 -28.00 11.13 -14.80
N LEU A 397 -27.63 11.98 -13.85
CA LEU A 397 -27.92 11.81 -12.42
C LEU A 397 -29.36 12.20 -12.06
N GLY A 398 -30.03 12.99 -12.91
CA GLY A 398 -31.47 13.29 -12.90
C GLY A 398 -31.93 14.31 -11.87
N VAL A 399 -31.29 14.37 -10.69
CA VAL A 399 -31.58 15.35 -9.63
C VAL A 399 -30.29 15.92 -9.05
N GLU A 400 -30.38 17.10 -8.45
CA GLU A 400 -29.31 17.68 -7.65
C GLU A 400 -29.08 16.86 -6.38
N GLY A 401 -27.82 16.70 -5.97
CA GLY A 401 -27.48 16.11 -4.68
C GLY A 401 -26.08 15.52 -4.60
N VAL A 402 -25.76 14.95 -3.43
CA VAL A 402 -24.48 14.26 -3.17
C VAL A 402 -24.59 12.80 -3.61
N TYR A 403 -23.87 12.42 -4.66
CA TYR A 403 -23.82 11.04 -5.14
C TYR A 403 -22.57 10.35 -4.60
N THR A 404 -22.60 9.02 -4.48
CA THR A 404 -21.39 8.23 -4.19
C THR A 404 -21.01 7.40 -5.40
N VAL A 405 -19.80 7.63 -5.92
CA VAL A 405 -19.11 6.74 -6.84
C VAL A 405 -18.43 5.67 -5.99
N ARG A 406 -18.94 4.44 -6.02
CA ARG A 406 -18.31 3.29 -5.37
C ARG A 406 -17.56 2.47 -6.40
N ILE A 407 -16.28 2.30 -6.18
CA ILE A 407 -15.47 1.30 -6.85
C ILE A 407 -15.43 0.05 -5.96
N GLY A 408 -15.52 -1.12 -6.56
CA GLY A 408 -15.43 -2.40 -5.86
C GLY A 408 -15.04 -3.48 -6.85
N SER A 409 -15.23 -4.75 -6.47
CA SER A 409 -14.94 -5.87 -7.37
C SER A 409 -16.16 -6.74 -7.66
N SER A 410 -16.20 -7.33 -8.85
CA SER A 410 -17.12 -8.40 -9.26
C SER A 410 -16.50 -9.80 -9.18
N ASN A 411 -15.16 -9.90 -9.19
CA ASN A 411 -14.41 -11.13 -9.01
C ASN A 411 -12.98 -10.85 -8.51
N SER A 412 -12.47 -11.58 -7.52
CA SER A 412 -11.14 -11.38 -6.93
C SER A 412 -10.45 -12.71 -6.66
N ASP A 413 -9.14 -12.78 -6.95
CA ASP A 413 -8.28 -13.89 -6.54
C ASP A 413 -7.80 -13.82 -5.07
N GLY A 414 -8.29 -12.82 -4.33
CA GLY A 414 -7.90 -12.49 -2.95
C GLY A 414 -6.70 -11.55 -2.83
N ASN A 415 -6.12 -11.08 -3.94
CA ASN A 415 -4.94 -10.21 -3.96
C ASN A 415 -5.27 -8.75 -4.26
N VAL A 416 -4.42 -7.84 -3.78
CA VAL A 416 -4.51 -6.39 -4.03
C VAL A 416 -4.48 -6.07 -5.52
N GLN A 417 -5.50 -5.36 -6.01
CA GLN A 417 -5.55 -4.74 -7.33
C GLN A 417 -5.42 -3.23 -7.19
N ARG A 418 -4.35 -2.65 -7.76
CA ARG A 418 -4.20 -1.19 -7.86
C ARG A 418 -4.95 -0.67 -9.09
N TYR A 419 -5.41 0.57 -9.05
CA TYR A 419 -6.14 1.19 -10.16
C TYR A 419 -5.98 2.72 -10.20
N ASN A 420 -6.23 3.32 -11.37
CA ASN A 420 -6.39 4.77 -11.56
C ASN A 420 -7.88 5.09 -11.66
N LEU A 421 -8.29 6.24 -11.12
CA LEU A 421 -9.65 6.76 -11.21
C LEU A 421 -9.66 8.06 -12.02
N SER A 422 -10.54 8.16 -13.01
CA SER A 422 -10.88 9.41 -13.69
C SER A 422 -12.37 9.67 -13.53
N ILE A 423 -12.75 10.86 -13.09
CA ILE A 423 -14.14 11.31 -12.96
C ILE A 423 -14.28 12.66 -13.65
N THR A 424 -15.28 12.77 -14.52
CA THR A 424 -15.71 14.05 -15.08
C THR A 424 -17.17 14.26 -14.70
N LEU A 425 -17.46 15.38 -14.07
CA LEU A 425 -18.82 15.87 -13.86
C LEU A 425 -19.11 16.93 -14.92
N GLU A 426 -20.01 16.64 -15.82
CA GLU A 426 -20.50 17.53 -16.87
C GLU A 426 -21.87 18.06 -16.39
N PRO A 427 -22.28 19.31 -16.69
CA PRO A 427 -23.70 19.63 -16.63
C PRO A 427 -24.41 18.80 -17.73
N ASP A 428 -25.72 18.56 -17.63
CA ASP A 428 -26.47 18.39 -18.88
C ASP A 428 -26.21 19.68 -19.68
N GLY A 429 -25.70 19.55 -20.91
CA GLY A 429 -25.82 20.63 -21.89
C GLY A 429 -27.28 21.07 -21.88
N VAL A 430 -27.50 22.37 -21.61
CA VAL A 430 -28.78 22.91 -21.11
C VAL A 430 -29.96 22.30 -21.85
N LEU A 431 -30.87 21.59 -21.18
CA LEU A 431 -31.86 20.70 -21.82
C LEU A 431 -32.56 21.33 -23.06
N GLY A 432 -32.05 21.03 -24.26
CA GLY A 432 -32.43 21.72 -25.50
C GLY A 432 -31.27 22.32 -26.29
N ASP A 433 -30.05 22.34 -25.75
CA ASP A 433 -28.78 22.49 -26.46
C ASP A 433 -28.53 21.17 -27.20
N LEU A 434 -28.59 21.26 -28.53
CA LEU A 434 -28.48 20.13 -29.45
C LEU A 434 -27.21 20.23 -30.31
N ASN A 435 -26.45 21.32 -30.18
CA ASN A 435 -25.21 21.54 -30.92
C ASN A 435 -23.93 21.47 -30.03
N GLY A 436 -24.09 21.51 -28.71
CA GLY A 436 -23.02 21.48 -27.70
C GLY A 436 -22.32 22.83 -27.48
N ASP A 437 -22.96 23.97 -27.76
CA ASP A 437 -22.39 25.31 -27.56
C ASP A 437 -22.76 25.99 -26.23
N ASN A 438 -23.43 25.25 -25.33
CA ASN A 438 -23.96 25.67 -24.03
C ASN A 438 -25.04 26.77 -24.11
N CYS A 439 -25.61 27.04 -25.29
CA CYS A 439 -26.70 27.99 -25.46
C CYS A 439 -27.93 27.31 -26.08
N VAL A 440 -29.09 27.35 -25.41
CA VAL A 440 -30.34 26.91 -26.07
C VAL A 440 -30.85 28.04 -26.98
N GLY A 441 -30.68 27.89 -28.29
CA GLY A 441 -30.99 28.96 -29.24
C GLY A 441 -31.52 28.50 -30.60
N SER A 442 -31.30 29.36 -31.59
CA SER A 442 -31.79 29.13 -32.96
C SER A 442 -31.05 28.02 -33.70
N ALA A 443 -29.82 27.69 -33.29
CA ALA A 443 -29.07 26.57 -33.83
C ALA A 443 -29.74 25.25 -33.46
N ASP A 444 -30.12 25.10 -32.19
CA ASP A 444 -30.72 23.89 -31.63
C ASP A 444 -32.15 23.71 -32.10
N LEU A 445 -32.92 24.80 -32.14
CA LEU A 445 -34.23 24.81 -32.78
C LEU A 445 -34.15 24.32 -34.23
N SER A 446 -33.08 24.65 -34.96
CA SER A 446 -32.87 24.17 -36.33
C SER A 446 -32.57 22.67 -36.38
N ILE A 447 -31.85 22.12 -35.39
CA ILE A 447 -31.57 20.68 -35.26
C ILE A 447 -32.84 19.91 -34.88
N LEU A 448 -33.63 20.43 -33.94
CA LEU A 448 -34.90 19.83 -33.52
C LEU A 448 -35.92 19.80 -34.66
N LEU A 449 -36.13 20.94 -35.32
CA LEU A 449 -37.04 21.04 -36.48
C LEU A 449 -36.53 20.22 -37.68
N GLY A 450 -35.21 20.08 -37.85
CA GLY A 450 -34.61 19.23 -38.87
C GLY A 450 -34.81 17.72 -38.62
N SER A 451 -35.07 17.34 -37.37
CA SER A 451 -35.23 15.96 -36.91
C SER A 451 -36.70 15.57 -36.66
N TRP A 452 -37.66 16.43 -37.04
CA TRP A 452 -39.08 16.27 -36.72
C TRP A 452 -39.71 14.99 -37.27
N GLY A 453 -40.35 14.20 -36.40
CA GLY A 453 -40.98 12.92 -36.75
C GLY A 453 -40.54 11.76 -35.86
N PRO A 454 -40.87 10.51 -36.21
CA PRO A 454 -40.46 9.33 -35.44
C PRO A 454 -38.94 9.15 -35.47
N CYS A 455 -38.37 8.78 -34.33
CA CYS A 455 -36.94 8.51 -34.22
C CYS A 455 -36.51 7.35 -35.13
N PRO A 456 -35.27 7.38 -35.66
CA PRO A 456 -34.73 6.27 -36.44
C PRO A 456 -34.56 5.03 -35.54
N ALA A 457 -34.62 3.84 -36.16
CA ALA A 457 -34.33 2.60 -35.45
C ALA A 457 -32.85 2.55 -35.01
N PRO A 458 -32.53 1.91 -33.86
CA PRO A 458 -31.15 1.71 -33.42
C PRO A 458 -30.27 1.06 -34.51
N PRO A 459 -28.99 1.43 -34.63
CA PRO A 459 -28.18 2.18 -33.65
C PRO A 459 -28.16 3.70 -33.85
N ASN A 460 -28.96 4.27 -34.76
CA ASN A 460 -28.91 5.71 -35.04
C ASN A 460 -29.49 6.52 -33.87
N ALA A 461 -28.73 7.49 -33.35
CA ALA A 461 -29.16 8.35 -32.25
C ALA A 461 -30.26 9.34 -32.66
N CYS A 462 -31.13 9.70 -31.71
CA CYS A 462 -32.23 10.65 -31.88
C CYS A 462 -32.10 11.80 -30.87
N ILE A 463 -31.06 12.63 -31.03
CA ILE A 463 -30.68 13.66 -30.03
C ILE A 463 -31.77 14.69 -29.73
N ALA A 464 -32.74 14.88 -30.64
CA ALA A 464 -33.81 15.86 -30.51
C ALA A 464 -35.09 15.33 -29.84
N ASP A 465 -35.17 14.05 -29.47
CA ASP A 465 -36.27 13.49 -28.66
C ASP A 465 -36.02 13.77 -27.18
N LEU A 466 -36.16 15.05 -26.82
CA LEU A 466 -35.92 15.58 -25.47
C LEU A 466 -36.88 15.00 -24.42
N THR A 467 -37.97 14.36 -24.82
CA THR A 467 -38.94 13.73 -23.93
C THR A 467 -38.84 12.20 -23.89
N GLY A 468 -37.96 11.59 -24.70
CA GLY A 468 -37.72 10.14 -24.73
C GLY A 468 -38.92 9.32 -25.18
N ASN A 469 -39.82 9.89 -25.98
CA ASN A 469 -41.10 9.26 -26.36
C ASN A 469 -41.00 8.37 -27.62
N GLY A 470 -39.86 8.38 -28.31
CA GLY A 470 -39.63 7.72 -29.60
C GLY A 470 -39.95 8.59 -30.82
N SER A 471 -40.27 9.88 -30.62
CA SER A 471 -40.53 10.82 -31.70
C SER A 471 -40.27 12.27 -31.31
N VAL A 472 -39.66 13.02 -32.23
CA VAL A 472 -39.39 14.46 -32.11
C VAL A 472 -40.65 15.21 -32.56
N GLY A 473 -41.27 15.95 -31.66
CA GLY A 473 -42.50 16.67 -31.94
C GLY A 473 -42.72 17.91 -31.07
N SER A 474 -43.99 18.28 -30.90
CA SER A 474 -44.36 19.50 -30.17
C SER A 474 -44.06 19.44 -28.67
N ALA A 475 -43.93 18.24 -28.09
CA ALA A 475 -43.53 18.08 -26.70
C ALA A 475 -42.06 18.48 -26.52
N ASP A 476 -41.18 17.96 -27.39
CA ASP A 476 -39.75 18.24 -27.40
C ASP A 476 -39.47 19.71 -27.77
N LEU A 477 -40.21 20.25 -28.73
CA LEU A 477 -40.17 21.68 -29.03
C LEU A 477 -40.57 22.54 -27.82
N SER A 478 -41.57 22.12 -27.05
CA SER A 478 -41.97 22.82 -25.82
C SER A 478 -40.88 22.74 -24.74
N THR A 479 -40.16 21.61 -24.67
CA THR A 479 -39.00 21.44 -23.78
C THR A 479 -37.84 22.36 -24.19
N LEU A 480 -37.47 22.40 -25.47
CA LEU A 480 -36.41 23.28 -25.98
C LEU A 480 -36.76 24.76 -25.77
N LEU A 481 -37.97 25.19 -26.15
CA LEU A 481 -38.41 26.57 -25.95
C LEU A 481 -38.55 26.96 -24.47
N GLY A 482 -38.79 25.98 -23.58
CA GLY A 482 -38.83 26.17 -22.14
C GLY A 482 -37.47 26.52 -21.52
N ASN A 483 -36.37 26.12 -22.17
CA ASN A 483 -34.99 26.38 -21.73
C ASN A 483 -34.27 27.46 -22.57
N TRP A 484 -35.00 28.17 -23.45
CA TRP A 484 -34.42 29.13 -24.39
C TRP A 484 -33.57 30.22 -23.71
N GLY A 485 -32.33 30.38 -24.17
CA GLY A 485 -31.37 31.33 -23.63
C GLY A 485 -30.71 30.90 -22.32
N GLY A 486 -30.87 29.64 -21.90
CA GLY A 486 -30.08 29.09 -20.79
C GLY A 486 -28.58 29.05 -21.13
N GLU A 487 -27.76 29.37 -20.12
CA GLU A 487 -26.29 29.43 -20.08
C GLU A 487 -25.53 30.22 -21.17
N CYS A 488 -26.23 31.12 -21.88
CA CYS A 488 -25.61 32.10 -22.78
C CYS A 488 -24.75 33.17 -22.04
N ASN A 489 -23.46 32.89 -21.79
CA ASN A 489 -22.47 33.84 -21.24
C ASN A 489 -21.20 33.94 -22.11
#